data_AF-A0A392NPZ6-F1
#
_entry.id   AF-A0A392NPZ6-F1
#
_cell.length_a   1.000
_cell.length_b   1.000
_cell.length_c   1.000
_cell.angle_alpha   90.00
_cell.angle_beta   90.00
_cell.angle_gamma   90.00
#
_symmetry.space_group_name_H-M   'P 1'
#
loop_
_entity.id
_entity.type
_entity.pdbx_description
1 polymer ?
#
loop_
_entity_poly.entity_id
_entity_poly.type
_entity_poly.pdbx_seq_one_letter_code
_entity_poly.pdbx_strand_id
1 'polypeptide(L)' 'MGLYGQRVGCLSVLCEDAKQAVAVKSQLQLIARPMYSNPPLHGALVVSTVLGDPELKKLWLQEVK' A
#
# COMPACT_ATOMS: atom_id res chain seq x y z
N MET A 1 -2.86 -12.89 -3.34
CA MET A 1 -3.26 -12.66 -1.94
C MET A 1 -4.77 -12.66 -1.70
N GLY A 2 -5.63 -12.32 -2.69
CA GLY A 2 -7.08 -12.50 -2.52
C GLY A 2 -7.72 -11.68 -1.39
N LEU A 3 -7.15 -10.50 -1.06
CA LEU A 3 -7.55 -9.68 0.08
C LEU A 3 -8.78 -8.80 -0.21
N TYR A 4 -9.79 -9.35 -0.92
CA TYR A 4 -10.93 -8.63 -1.49
C TYR A 4 -11.64 -7.70 -0.47
N GLY A 5 -12.04 -8.27 0.67
CA GLY A 5 -12.76 -7.55 1.72
C GLY A 5 -11.87 -6.69 2.64
N GLN A 6 -10.55 -6.87 2.60
CA GLN A 6 -9.61 -6.16 3.47
C GLN A 6 -9.28 -4.75 2.98
N ARG A 7 -9.73 -4.39 1.77
CA ARG A 7 -9.65 -3.05 1.19
C ARG A 7 -8.23 -2.46 1.24
N VAL A 8 -7.25 -3.29 0.87
CA VAL A 8 -5.83 -2.93 0.84
C VAL A 8 -5.36 -2.59 -0.57
N GLY A 9 -4.54 -1.55 -0.69
CA GLY A 9 -3.95 -1.09 -1.95
C GLY A 9 -2.95 0.04 -1.70
N CYS A 10 -2.30 0.50 -2.76
CA CYS A 10 -1.36 1.61 -2.72
C CYS A 10 -1.51 2.47 -3.99
N LEU A 11 -1.37 3.79 -3.83
CA LEU A 11 -1.24 4.74 -4.93
C LEU A 11 0.23 5.19 -4.99
N SER A 12 0.85 5.08 -6.17
CA SER A 12 2.20 5.59 -6.42
C SER A 12 2.16 6.66 -7.49
N VAL A 13 2.83 7.79 -7.24
CA VAL A 13 2.97 8.90 -8.19
C VAL A 13 4.45 9.10 -8.46
N LEU A 14 4.88 8.93 -9.72
CA LEU A 14 6.24 9.23 -10.14
C LEU A 14 6.41 10.74 -10.28
N CYS A 15 7.41 11.29 -9.61
CA CYS A 15 7.76 12.71 -9.65
C CYS A 15 9.17 12.88 -10.21
N GLU A 16 9.50 14.09 -10.67
CA GLU A 16 10.82 14.42 -11.22
C GLU A 16 11.91 14.34 -10.14
N ASP A 17 11.61 14.83 -8.93
CA ASP A 17 12.54 14.82 -7.81
C ASP A 17 11.86 14.55 -6.45
N ALA A 18 12.68 14.42 -5.40
CA ALA A 18 12.21 14.15 -4.04
C ALA A 18 11.40 15.31 -3.43
N LYS A 19 11.68 16.56 -3.82
CA LYS A 19 10.97 17.75 -3.32
C LYS A 19 9.55 17.76 -3.86
N GLN A 20 9.38 17.48 -5.15
CA GLN A 20 8.07 17.33 -5.78
C GLN A 20 7.31 16.13 -5.18
N ALA A 21 7.98 15.00 -4.94
CA ALA A 21 7.33 13.84 -4.32
C ALA A 21 6.75 14.15 -2.92
N VAL A 22 7.47 14.90 -2.09
CA VAL A 22 6.97 15.35 -0.77
C VAL A 22 5.78 16.29 -0.92
N ALA A 23 5.83 17.24 -1.88
CA ALA A 23 4.73 18.16 -2.14
C ALA A 23 3.47 17.44 -2.64
N VAL A 24 3.60 16.49 -3.56
CA VAL A 24 2.48 15.67 -4.05
C VAL A 24 1.90 14.82 -2.92
N LYS A 25 2.76 14.18 -2.12
CA LYS A 25 2.32 13.36 -0.98
C LYS A 25 1.50 14.17 0.03
N SER A 26 1.88 15.42 0.32
CA SER A 26 1.13 16.26 1.27
C SER A 26 -0.27 16.59 0.76
N GLN A 27 -0.44 16.87 -0.52
CA GLN A 27 -1.75 17.11 -1.13
C GLN A 27 -2.63 15.85 -1.10
N LEU A 28 -2.06 14.67 -1.41
CA LEU A 28 -2.79 13.41 -1.30
C LEU A 28 -3.24 13.12 0.14
N GLN A 29 -2.42 13.45 1.14
CA GLN A 29 -2.80 13.32 2.55
C GLN A 29 -3.93 14.28 2.94
N LEU A 30 -3.90 15.53 2.46
CA LEU A 30 -4.97 16.50 2.67
C LEU A 30 -6.29 16.05 2.06
N ILE A 31 -6.27 15.37 0.92
CA ILE A 31 -7.45 14.80 0.27
C ILE A 31 -7.96 13.57 1.04
N ALA A 32 -7.08 12.66 1.44
CA ALA A 32 -7.45 11.46 2.18
C ALA A 32 -8.11 11.75 3.54
N ARG A 33 -7.67 12.82 4.22
CA ARG A 33 -8.11 13.18 5.57
C ARG A 33 -9.63 13.40 5.70
N PRO A 34 -10.29 14.22 4.88
CA PRO A 34 -11.75 14.35 4.90
C PRO A 34 -12.49 13.18 4.20
N MET A 35 -11.83 12.43 3.31
CA MET A 35 -12.50 11.33 2.60
C MET A 35 -12.71 10.10 3.48
N TYR A 36 -11.68 9.68 4.20
CA TYR A 36 -11.72 8.45 5.01
C TYR A 36 -10.80 8.49 6.24
N SER A 37 -10.25 9.66 6.59
CA SER A 37 -9.26 9.86 7.68
C SER A 37 -7.94 9.12 7.48
N ASN A 38 -7.96 7.79 7.57
CA ASN A 38 -6.82 6.90 7.49
C ASN A 38 -7.25 5.52 6.93
N PRO A 39 -6.38 4.83 6.18
CA PRO A 39 -6.73 3.54 5.59
C PRO A 39 -6.88 2.43 6.66
N PRO A 40 -7.59 1.33 6.35
CA PRO A 40 -7.67 0.16 7.23
C PRO A 40 -6.31 -0.54 7.36
N LEU A 41 -5.93 -0.88 8.60
CA LEU A 41 -4.59 -1.37 8.92
C LEU A 41 -4.38 -2.86 8.62
N HIS A 42 -5.37 -3.70 8.89
CA HIS A 42 -5.20 -5.16 8.92
C HIS A 42 -4.69 -5.73 7.59
N GLY A 43 -5.32 -5.38 6.47
CA GLY A 43 -4.88 -5.84 5.15
C GLY A 43 -3.46 -5.42 4.80
N ALA A 44 -3.05 -4.21 5.19
CA ALA A 44 -1.69 -3.72 4.97
C ALA A 44 -0.66 -4.51 5.78
N LEU A 45 -0.99 -4.90 7.02
CA LEU A 45 -0.12 -5.75 7.84
C LEU A 45 0.04 -7.15 7.23
N VAL A 46 -1.04 -7.77 6.76
CA VAL A 46 -0.96 -9.08 6.09
C VAL A 46 -0.03 -9.02 4.87
N VAL A 47 -0.20 -8.01 4.02
CA VAL A 47 0.68 -7.80 2.85
C VAL A 47 2.13 -7.58 3.30
N SER A 48 2.36 -6.74 4.31
CA SER A 48 3.70 -6.46 4.83
C SER A 48 4.38 -7.70 5.38
N THR A 49 3.66 -8.55 6.11
CA THR A 49 4.19 -9.80 6.65
C THR A 49 4.56 -10.76 5.53
N VAL A 50 3.67 -10.98 4.56
CA VAL A 50 3.93 -11.91 3.45
C VAL A 50 5.05 -11.43 2.54
N LEU A 51 5.11 -10.14 2.21
CA LEU A 51 6.15 -9.60 1.32
C LEU A 51 7.49 -9.36 2.04
N GLY A 52 7.48 -9.18 3.36
CA GLY A 52 8.67 -8.96 4.19
C GLY A 52 9.41 -10.24 4.57
N ASP A 53 8.73 -11.39 4.57
CA ASP A 53 9.34 -12.70 4.82
C ASP A 53 9.66 -13.41 3.48
N PRO A 54 10.93 -13.77 3.21
CA PRO A 54 11.32 -14.43 1.96
C PRO A 54 10.62 -15.76 1.68
N GLU A 55 10.35 -16.59 2.71
CA GLU A 55 9.69 -17.88 2.54
C GLU A 55 8.19 -17.71 2.27
N LEU A 56 7.53 -16.80 3.01
CA LEU A 56 6.11 -16.47 2.74
C LEU A 56 5.94 -15.82 1.37
N LYS A 57 6.86 -14.94 0.97
CA LYS A 57 6.84 -14.31 -0.36
C LYS A 57 7.00 -15.37 -1.46
N LYS A 58 7.92 -16.33 -1.29
CA LYS A 58 8.14 -17.41 -2.23
C LYS A 58 6.90 -18.30 -2.36
N LEU A 59 6.28 -18.66 -1.23
CA LEU A 59 5.01 -19.40 -1.22
C LEU A 59 3.92 -18.61 -1.95
N TRP A 60 3.75 -17.33 -1.62
CA TRP A 60 2.76 -16.48 -2.26
C TRP A 60 2.96 -16.37 -3.78
N LEU A 61 4.21 -16.28 -4.24
CA LEU A 61 4.56 -16.26 -5.67
C LEU A 61 4.20 -17.58 -6.40
N GLN A 62 4.13 -18.71 -5.69
CA GLN A 62 3.67 -19.98 -6.27
C GLN A 62 2.14 -20.07 -6.37
N GLU A 63 1.42 -19.42 -5.46
CA GLU A 63 -0.04 -19.40 -5.42
C GLU A 63 -0.67 -18.43 -6.42
N VAL A 64 0.05 -17.37 -6.78
CA VAL A 64 -0.38 -16.42 -7.81
C VAL A 64 0.08 -16.89 -9.19
N LYS A 65 -0.89 -17.14 -10.08
CA LYS A 65 -0.67 -17.37 -11.50
C LYS A 65 -0.85 -16.07 -12.28
#